data_AF-A0A3D8HJW8-F1
#
_entry.id   AF-A0A3D8HJW8-F1
#
_cell.length_a   1.000
_cell.length_b   1.000
_cell.length_c   1.000
_cell.angle_alpha   90.00
_cell.angle_beta   90.00
_cell.angle_gamma   90.00
#
_symmetry.space_group_name_H-M   'P 1'
#
loop_
_entity.id
_entity.type
_entity.pdbx_description
1 polymer ?
#
loop_
_entity_poly.entity_id
_entity_poly.type
_entity_poly.pdbx_seq_one_letter_code
_entity_poly.pdbx_strand_id
1 'polypeptide(L)'
;YWNAWDSAAKAKVVERLRSHEKGYNLLTLNKQPIYPDITQDMQADLIESGELKIISFRKLQIITSMWADENREEAKNPKYQELLALNKKDMSEAKEANEYRVIQ
;
A
#
# COMPACT_ATOMS: atom_id res chain seq x y z
N TYR A 1 -6.20 -5.51 -21.18
CA TYR A 1 -6.54 -6.55 -20.19
C TYR A 1 -6.07 -6.19 -18.78
N TRP A 2 -4.81 -5.74 -18.64
CA TRP A 2 -4.21 -5.44 -17.34
C TRP A 2 -4.82 -4.26 -16.56
N ASN A 3 -5.27 -3.20 -17.23
CA ASN A 3 -5.90 -2.05 -16.56
C ASN A 3 -7.20 -2.40 -15.82
N ALA A 4 -7.96 -3.39 -16.31
CA ALA A 4 -9.20 -3.82 -15.67
C ALA A 4 -8.91 -4.55 -14.35
N TRP A 5 -7.84 -5.35 -14.30
CA TRP A 5 -7.43 -6.03 -13.08
C TRP A 5 -6.91 -5.04 -12.03
N ASP A 6 -6.07 -4.07 -12.43
CA ASP A 6 -5.59 -3.03 -11.52
C ASP A 6 -6.73 -2.20 -10.94
N SER A 7 -7.68 -1.80 -11.80
CA SER A 7 -8.87 -1.06 -11.37
C SER A 7 -9.72 -1.87 -10.40
N ALA A 8 -9.92 -3.17 -10.65
CA ALA A 8 -10.68 -4.04 -9.75
C ALA A 8 -9.96 -4.26 -8.42
N ALA A 9 -8.64 -4.45 -8.44
CA ALA A 9 -7.83 -4.59 -7.24
C ALA A 9 -7.85 -3.32 -6.39
N LYS A 10 -7.69 -2.14 -7.02
CA LYS A 10 -7.83 -0.84 -6.36
C LYS A 10 -9.21 -0.69 -5.73
N ALA A 11 -10.28 -0.95 -6.50
CA ALA A 11 -11.65 -0.86 -6.01
C ALA A 11 -11.90 -1.77 -4.80
N LYS A 12 -11.37 -3.00 -4.83
CA LYS A 12 -11.53 -3.93 -3.70
C LYS A 12 -10.80 -3.46 -2.44
N VAL A 13 -9.60 -2.88 -2.59
CA VAL A 13 -8.84 -2.31 -1.47
C VAL A 13 -9.59 -1.11 -0.87
N VAL A 14 -10.08 -0.21 -1.73
CA VAL A 14 -10.89 0.94 -1.32
C VAL A 14 -12.16 0.49 -0.60
N GLU A 15 -12.90 -0.49 -1.15
CA GLU A 15 -14.09 -1.06 -0.52
C GLU A 15 -13.80 -1.55 0.91
N ARG A 16 -12.71 -2.31 1.11
CA ARG A 16 -12.34 -2.83 2.42
C ARG A 16 -12.03 -1.72 3.42
N LEU A 17 -11.28 -0.69 2.99
CA LEU A 17 -10.99 0.49 3.80
C LEU A 17 -12.25 1.26 4.18
N ARG A 18 -13.14 1.52 3.21
CA ARG A 18 -14.44 2.21 3.43
C ARG A 18 -15.40 1.39 4.28
N SER A 19 -15.30 0.06 4.24
CA SER A 19 -16.08 -0.84 5.09
C SER A 19 -15.57 -0.92 6.54
N HIS A 20 -14.46 -0.23 6.83
CA HIS A 20 -13.80 -0.21 8.14
C HIS A 20 -13.44 -1.63 8.60
N GLU A 21 -12.96 -2.46 7.67
CA GLU A 21 -12.65 -3.85 7.96
C GLU A 21 -11.64 -3.94 9.11
N LYS A 22 -11.99 -4.71 10.15
CA LYS A 22 -11.24 -4.75 11.40
C LYS A 22 -9.80 -5.21 11.16
N GLY A 23 -8.84 -4.35 11.49
CA GLY A 23 -7.41 -4.63 11.35
C GLY A 23 -6.87 -4.46 9.93
N TYR A 24 -7.69 -4.03 8.97
CA TYR A 24 -7.25 -3.73 7.61
C TYR A 24 -6.62 -2.33 7.56
N ASN A 25 -5.30 -2.26 7.38
CA ASN A 25 -4.56 -0.99 7.28
C ASN A 25 -3.30 -1.22 6.44
N LEU A 26 -3.11 -0.39 5.41
CA LEU A 26 -2.04 -0.53 4.43
C LEU A 26 -0.75 0.20 4.84
N LEU A 27 -0.83 1.10 5.81
CA LEU A 27 0.29 1.84 6.40
C LEU A 27 0.64 1.25 7.77
N THR A 28 0.95 -0.05 7.78
CA THR A 28 1.34 -0.78 8.99
C THR A 28 2.74 -1.36 8.89
N LEU A 29 3.43 -1.40 10.02
CA LEU A 29 4.68 -2.12 10.19
C LEU A 29 4.52 -3.04 11.41
N ASN A 30 4.84 -4.33 11.27
CA ASN A 30 4.67 -5.32 12.34
C ASN A 30 3.25 -5.33 12.96
N LYS A 31 2.21 -5.16 12.12
CA LYS A 31 0.79 -5.07 12.52
C LYS A 31 0.43 -3.84 13.37
N GLN A 32 1.32 -2.85 13.47
CA GLN A 32 1.04 -1.58 14.11
C GLN A 32 0.89 -0.47 13.07
N PRO A 33 -0.11 0.41 13.20
CA PRO A 33 -0.24 1.57 12.31
C PRO A 33 0.98 2.48 12.46
N ILE A 34 1.53 2.90 11.32
CA ILE A 34 2.65 3.85 11.27
C ILE A 34 2.15 5.25 11.62
N TYR A 35 0.97 5.61 11.13
CA TYR A 35 0.29 6.88 11.40
C TYR A 35 -1.03 6.57 12.10
N PRO A 36 -1.15 6.79 13.42
CA PRO A 36 -2.39 6.51 14.15
C PRO A 36 -3.53 7.46 13.76
N ASP A 37 -3.19 8.66 13.27
CA ASP A 37 -4.16 9.69 12.90
C ASP A 37 -4.70 9.52 11.47
N ILE A 38 -4.08 8.67 10.65
CA ILE A 38 -4.55 8.36 9.30
C ILE A 38 -5.56 7.21 9.38
N THR A 39 -6.84 7.56 9.25
CA THR A 39 -7.95 6.60 9.28
C THR A 39 -8.01 5.74 8.01
N GLN A 40 -8.83 4.68 8.02
CA GLN A 40 -9.04 3.87 6.81
C GLN A 40 -9.69 4.68 5.68
N ASP A 41 -10.62 5.59 6.00
CA ASP A 41 -11.23 6.48 5.00
C ASP A 41 -10.19 7.42 4.37
N MET A 42 -9.30 8.00 5.19
CA MET A 42 -8.21 8.83 4.66
C MET A 42 -7.28 8.02 3.74
N GLN A 43 -6.98 6.76 4.08
CA GLN A 43 -6.20 5.89 3.18
C GLN A 43 -6.92 5.64 1.86
N ALA A 44 -8.25 5.44 1.90
CA ALA A 44 -9.05 5.27 0.69
C ALA A 44 -9.01 6.55 -0.17
N ASP A 45 -9.20 7.73 0.44
CA ASP A 45 -9.11 9.02 -0.24
C ASP A 45 -7.74 9.22 -0.91
N LEU A 46 -6.65 8.90 -0.19
CA LEU A 46 -5.28 9.00 -0.70
C LEU A 46 -4.99 8.01 -1.84
N ILE A 47 -5.60 6.83 -1.82
CA ILE A 47 -5.51 5.86 -2.92
C ILE A 47 -6.27 6.37 -4.14
N GLU A 48 -7.48 6.90 -3.94
CA GLU A 48 -8.31 7.42 -5.01
C GLU A 48 -7.69 8.66 -5.66
N SER A 49 -7.06 9.55 -4.87
CA SER A 49 -6.32 10.72 -5.36
C SER A 49 -4.98 10.37 -6.02
N GLY A 50 -4.49 9.14 -5.83
CA GLY A 50 -3.20 8.67 -6.36
C GLY A 50 -1.99 9.11 -5.53
N GLU A 51 -2.21 9.71 -4.35
CA GLU A 51 -1.16 10.04 -3.39
C GLU A 51 -0.57 8.82 -2.67
N LEU A 52 -1.36 7.76 -2.53
CA LEU A 52 -0.94 6.49 -1.94
C LEU A 52 -1.11 5.37 -2.96
N LYS A 53 0.00 4.72 -3.31
CA LYS A 53 0.03 3.60 -4.26
C LYS A 53 -0.07 2.29 -3.52
N ILE A 54 -0.78 1.33 -4.10
CA ILE A 54 -0.90 -0.01 -3.55
C ILE A 54 0.19 -0.90 -4.14
N ILE A 55 0.85 -1.69 -3.31
CA ILE A 55 1.79 -2.73 -3.75
C ILE A 55 1.18 -4.08 -3.40
N SER A 56 0.96 -4.92 -4.40
CA SER A 56 0.47 -6.28 -4.25
C SER A 56 1.60 -7.27 -4.50
N PHE A 57 1.96 -8.06 -3.49
CA PHE A 57 2.89 -9.18 -3.60
C PHE A 57 2.12 -10.50 -3.70
N ARG A 58 2.12 -11.12 -4.87
CA ARG A 58 1.33 -12.33 -5.15
C ARG A 58 1.82 -13.55 -4.39
N LYS A 59 3.14 -13.79 -4.36
CA LYS A 59 3.70 -14.96 -3.67
C LYS A 59 3.58 -14.86 -2.16
N LEU A 60 3.82 -13.66 -1.61
CA LEU A 60 3.71 -13.41 -0.18
C LEU A 60 2.25 -13.29 0.29
N GLN A 61 1.30 -13.10 -0.64
CA GLN A 61 -0.11 -12.79 -0.33
C GLN A 61 -0.24 -11.55 0.55
N ILE A 62 0.65 -10.57 0.35
CA ILE A 62 0.71 -9.32 1.10
C ILE A 62 0.24 -8.17 0.20
N ILE A 63 -0.59 -7.30 0.76
CA ILE A 63 -0.94 -6.00 0.18
C ILE A 63 -0.41 -4.94 1.14
N THR A 64 0.40 -4.04 0.63
CA THR A 64 1.00 -2.92 1.35
C THR A 64 0.85 -1.66 0.51
N SER A 65 1.40 -0.54 0.98
CA SER A 65 1.33 0.73 0.27
C SER A 65 2.66 1.48 0.29
N MET A 66 2.77 2.45 -0.62
CA MET A 66 3.84 3.43 -0.64
C MET A 66 3.29 4.79 -1.06
N TRP A 67 3.87 5.85 -0.50
CA TRP A 67 3.58 7.21 -0.93
C TRP A 67 3.99 7.42 -2.38
N ALA A 68 3.18 8.16 -3.12
CA ALA A 68 3.46 8.52 -4.50
C ALA A 68 4.57 9.55 -4.63
N ASP A 69 4.63 10.50 -3.69
CA ASP A 69 5.68 11.49 -3.52
C ASP A 69 6.55 11.11 -2.31
N GLU A 70 7.85 10.89 -2.56
CA GLU A 70 8.83 10.55 -1.51
C GLU A 70 9.27 11.79 -0.70
N ASN A 71 8.92 13.02 -1.10
CA ASN A 71 9.35 14.25 -0.43
C ASN A 71 8.40 14.73 0.68
N ARG A 72 7.19 14.18 0.75
CA ARG A 72 6.19 14.54 1.77
C ARG A 72 6.68 14.24 3.18
N GLU A 73 6.14 14.95 4.16
CA GLU A 73 6.55 14.82 5.56
C GLU A 73 6.32 13.41 6.09
N GLU A 74 5.20 12.80 5.75
CA GLU A 74 4.86 11.44 6.15
C GLU A 74 5.88 10.44 5.59
N ALA A 75 6.34 10.63 4.35
CA ALA A 75 7.34 9.76 3.74
C ALA A 75 8.69 9.83 4.48
N LYS A 76 8.98 10.87 5.27
CA LYS A 76 10.20 10.96 6.08
C LYS A 76 10.10 10.26 7.44
N ASN A 77 8.92 9.73 7.80
CA ASN A 77 8.73 9.01 9.05
C ASN A 77 9.68 7.79 9.14
N PRO A 78 10.46 7.62 10.22
CA PRO A 78 11.42 6.52 10.34
C PRO A 78 10.80 5.12 10.20
N LYS A 79 9.60 4.90 10.76
CA LYS A 79 8.89 3.62 10.64
C LYS A 79 8.40 3.38 9.21
N TYR A 80 8.00 4.45 8.52
CA TYR A 80 7.67 4.34 7.10
C TYR A 80 8.91 4.05 6.24
N GLN A 81 10.05 4.66 6.54
CA GLN A 81 11.30 4.38 5.84
C GLN A 81 11.73 2.91 6.01
N GLU A 82 11.49 2.33 7.18
CA GLU A 82 11.69 0.89 7.42
C GLU A 82 10.73 0.05 6.56
N LEU A 83 9.43 0.36 6.56
CA LEU A 83 8.44 -0.30 5.69
C LEU A 83 8.84 -0.19 4.21
N LEU A 84 9.28 1.00 3.77
CA LEU A 84 9.69 1.26 2.40
C LEU A 84 10.92 0.45 2.02
N ALA A 85 11.90 0.31 2.91
CA ALA A 85 13.07 -0.52 2.70
C ALA A 85 12.70 -2.00 2.55
N LEU A 86 11.79 -2.50 3.38
CA LEU A 86 11.25 -3.87 3.27
C LEU A 86 10.52 -4.06 1.94
N ASN A 87 9.60 -3.15 1.60
CA ASN A 87 8.88 -3.19 0.32
C ASN A 87 9.85 -3.17 -0.88
N LYS A 88 10.89 -2.33 -0.86
CA LYS A 88 11.91 -2.26 -1.93
C LYS A 88 12.71 -3.56 -2.03
N LYS A 89 13.03 -4.19 -0.90
CA LYS A 89 13.70 -5.50 -0.87
C LYS A 89 12.79 -6.59 -1.48
N ASP A 90 11.56 -6.70 -0.99
CA ASP A 90 10.59 -7.69 -1.48
C ASP A 90 10.28 -7.48 -2.96
N MET A 91 10.20 -6.23 -3.43
CA MET A 91 10.05 -5.90 -4.86
C MET A 91 11.26 -6.36 -5.66
N SER A 92 12.48 -6.21 -5.16
CA SER A 92 13.69 -6.66 -5.84
C SER A 92 13.70 -8.18 -5.98
N GLU A 93 13.37 -8.91 -4.92
CA GLU A 93 13.29 -10.38 -4.92
C GLU A 93 12.13 -10.89 -5.81
N ALA A 94 10.99 -10.21 -5.80
CA ALA A 94 9.84 -10.57 -6.62
C ALA A 94 9.96 -10.14 -8.10
N LYS A 95 10.92 -9.28 -8.45
CA LYS A 95 11.14 -8.76 -9.81
C LYS A 95 11.52 -9.86 -10.79
N GLU A 96 12.34 -10.81 -10.36
CA GLU A 96 12.82 -11.90 -11.21
C GLU A 96 11.69 -12.86 -11.61
N ALA A 97 10.62 -12.93 -10.82
CA ALA A 97 9.47 -13.81 -11.03
C ALA A 97 8.18 -13.07 -11.47
N ASN A 98 8.22 -11.74 -11.66
CA ASN A 98 7.04 -10.91 -11.93
C ASN A 98 5.92 -11.09 -10.87
N GLU A 99 6.32 -11.22 -9.61
CA GLU A 99 5.46 -11.60 -8.48
C GLU A 99 4.94 -10.43 -7.66
N TYR A 100 5.24 -9.18 -8.07
CA TYR A 100 4.68 -7.99 -7.46
C TYR A 100 4.05 -7.06 -8.51
N ARG A 101 3.16 -6.19 -8.06
CA ARG A 101 2.60 -5.12 -8.88
C ARG A 101 2.33 -3.87 -8.07
N VAL A 102 2.67 -2.73 -8.65
CA VAL A 102 2.27 -1.41 -8.14
C VAL A 102 0.99 -0.99 -8.87
N ILE A 103 -0.05 -0.68 -8.11
CA ILE A 103 -1.36 -0.25 -8.58
C ILE A 103 -1.52 1.22 -8.21
N GLN A 104 -1.93 2.04 -9.18
CA GLN A 104 -2.14 3.49 -9.07
C GLN A 104 -3.61 3.82 -9.25
#